data_AF-A0A6N7H5I0-F1
#
_entry.id   AF-A0A6N7H5I0-F1
#
_cell.length_a   1.000
_cell.length_b   1.000
_cell.length_c   1.000
_cell.angle_alpha   90.00
_cell.angle_beta   90.00
_cell.angle_gamma   90.00
#
_symmetry.space_group_name_H-M   'P 1'
#
loop_
_entity.id
_entity.type
_entity.pdbx_description
1 polymer ?
#
loop_
_entity_poly.entity_id
_entity_poly.type
_entity_poly.pdbx_seq_one_letter_code
_entity_poly.pdbx_strand_id
1 'polypeptide(L)'
;MADGFFVDETGGRQVMNIIAGFRTELAERRGSLDTLTQPPMLGSSPGAEFLSRHARRVAAGDPRSLLTVLAQAEVVLDHIELAVRDGMAAYQDTDRRVEQDIRGAARHDG
;
A
#
# COMPACT_ATOMS: atom_id res chain seq x y z
N MET A 1 -7.24 18.23 -25.13
CA MET A 1 -6.96 18.13 -23.69
C MET A 1 -6.45 16.73 -23.44
N ALA A 2 -5.13 16.57 -23.31
CA ALA A 2 -4.50 15.28 -23.03
C ALA A 2 -3.68 15.46 -21.75
N ASP A 3 -4.38 15.43 -20.62
CA ASP A 3 -3.81 15.52 -19.27
C ASP A 3 -3.41 14.11 -18.77
N GLY A 4 -2.93 13.26 -19.69
CA GLY A 4 -2.59 11.85 -19.47
C GLY A 4 -1.17 11.62 -18.97
N PHE A 5 -0.46 12.69 -18.60
CA PHE A 5 0.99 12.68 -18.38
C PHE A 5 1.46 12.02 -17.06
N PHE A 6 0.57 11.50 -16.21
CA PHE A 6 0.96 11.05 -14.87
C PHE A 6 1.11 9.53 -14.67
N VAL A 7 0.89 8.72 -15.71
CA VAL A 7 1.13 7.26 -15.65
C VAL A 7 1.97 6.80 -16.84
N ASP A 8 3.08 7.48 -17.12
CA ASP A 8 4.16 6.84 -17.87
C ASP A 8 4.75 5.70 -17.01
N GLU A 9 5.36 4.70 -17.65
CA GLU A 9 6.00 3.55 -16.99
C GLU A 9 6.96 3.97 -15.85
N THR A 10 7.53 5.17 -15.94
CA THR A 10 8.35 5.84 -14.93
C THR A 10 7.54 6.40 -13.76
N GLY A 11 6.40 7.04 -14.03
CA GLY A 11 5.47 7.57 -13.02
C GLY A 11 4.80 6.46 -12.22
N GLY A 12 4.29 5.42 -12.90
CA GLY A 12 3.75 4.22 -12.26
C GLY A 12 4.80 3.53 -11.37
N ARG A 13 6.04 3.43 -11.85
CA ARG A 13 7.15 2.84 -11.08
C ARG A 13 7.54 3.67 -9.85
N GLN A 14 7.47 5.00 -9.91
CA GLN A 14 7.67 5.85 -8.73
C GLN A 14 6.60 5.61 -7.67
N VAL A 15 5.32 5.52 -8.08
CA VAL A 15 4.22 5.21 -7.16
C VAL A 15 4.42 3.82 -6.53
N MET A 16 4.80 2.83 -7.32
CA MET A 16 5.11 1.47 -6.82
C MET A 16 6.26 1.48 -5.82
N ASN A 17 7.31 2.26 -6.06
CA ASN A 17 8.44 2.41 -5.13
C ASN A 17 8.02 3.08 -3.82
N ILE A 18 7.14 4.09 -3.88
CA ILE A 18 6.58 4.75 -2.70
C ILE A 18 5.75 3.75 -1.88
N ILE A 19 4.88 2.97 -2.53
CA ILE A 19 4.08 1.92 -1.88
C ILE A 19 4.98 0.89 -1.21
N ALA A 20 6.05 0.44 -1.89
CA ALA A 20 7.02 -0.48 -1.32
C ALA A 20 7.73 0.11 -0.09
N GLY A 21 8.10 1.40 -0.12
CA GLY A 21 8.65 2.11 1.02
C GLY A 21 7.70 2.15 2.21
N PHE A 22 6.42 2.48 1.97
CA PHE A 22 5.39 2.46 3.00
C PHE A 22 5.20 1.07 3.62
N ARG A 23 5.21 0.00 2.80
CA ARG A 23 5.11 -1.38 3.31
C ARG A 23 6.31 -1.76 4.19
N THR A 24 7.52 -1.38 3.79
CA THR A 24 8.72 -1.62 4.61
C THR A 24 8.61 -0.92 5.95
N GLU A 25 8.23 0.36 5.97
CA GLU A 25 8.08 1.11 7.21
C GLU A 25 6.96 0.53 8.09
N LEU A 26 5.83 0.13 7.49
CA LEU A 26 4.75 -0.55 8.21
C LEU A 26 5.23 -1.86 8.85
N ALA A 27 5.99 -2.68 8.12
CA ALA A 27 6.53 -3.93 8.63
C ALA A 27 7.52 -3.72 9.79
N GLU A 28 8.43 -2.74 9.67
CA GLU A 28 9.36 -2.38 10.74
C GLU A 28 8.64 -1.88 12.00
N ARG A 29 7.62 -1.04 11.82
CA ARG A 29 6.78 -0.57 12.93
C ARG A 29 5.99 -1.72 13.54
N ARG A 30 5.43 -2.63 12.74
CA ARG A 30 4.66 -3.79 13.23
C ARG A 30 5.50 -4.70 14.12
N GLY A 31 6.76 -4.98 13.74
CA GLY A 31 7.69 -5.70 14.60
C GLY A 31 7.94 -5.01 15.95
N SER A 32 7.95 -3.67 15.96
CA SER A 32 8.01 -2.90 17.22
C SER A 32 6.70 -2.95 18.01
N LEU A 33 5.56 -3.03 17.33
CA LEU A 33 4.23 -3.07 17.94
C LEU A 33 3.84 -4.45 18.48
N ASP A 34 4.46 -5.53 18.01
CA ASP A 34 4.30 -6.86 18.62
C ASP A 34 4.69 -6.82 20.11
N THR A 35 5.65 -5.96 20.49
CA THR A 35 5.99 -5.75 21.91
C THR A 35 4.84 -5.11 22.72
N LEU A 36 3.96 -4.34 22.09
CA LEU A 36 2.78 -3.75 22.75
C LEU A 36 1.67 -4.77 23.01
N THR A 37 1.67 -5.89 22.29
CA THR A 37 0.76 -7.01 22.55
C THR A 37 1.21 -7.86 23.72
N GLN A 38 2.50 -7.79 24.08
CA GLN A 38 3.01 -8.45 25.26
C GLN A 38 2.52 -7.75 26.53
N PRO A 39 2.15 -8.52 27.57
CA PRO A 39 1.76 -7.93 28.84
C PRO A 39 2.94 -7.13 29.42
N PRO A 40 2.79 -5.83 29.70
CA PRO A 40 3.86 -5.04 30.28
C PRO A 40 4.20 -5.60 31.67
N MET A 41 5.48 -5.69 32.02
CA MET A 41 5.97 -6.22 33.29
C MET A 41 5.73 -5.23 34.44
N LEU A 42 4.46 -4.93 34.73
CA LEU A 42 4.05 -3.94 35.73
C LEU A 42 3.91 -4.53 37.16
N GLY A 43 4.28 -5.80 37.35
CA GLY A 43 4.05 -6.54 38.59
C GLY A 43 2.62 -7.09 38.69
N SER A 44 2.29 -7.71 39.83
CA SER A 44 1.00 -8.38 40.08
C SER A 44 0.01 -7.55 40.92
N SER A 45 0.24 -6.25 41.05
CA SER A 45 -0.70 -5.39 41.78
C SER A 45 -2.03 -5.25 41.01
N PRO A 46 -3.16 -5.02 41.69
CA PRO A 46 -4.45 -4.82 41.01
C PRO A 46 -4.42 -3.68 39.97
N GLY A 47 -3.65 -2.61 40.24
CA GLY A 47 -3.44 -1.51 39.31
C GLY A 47 -2.60 -1.91 38.08
N ALA A 48 -1.59 -2.75 38.28
CA ALA A 48 -0.76 -3.29 37.21
C ALA A 48 -1.55 -4.18 36.25
N GLU A 49 -2.44 -5.04 36.77
CA GLU A 49 -3.33 -5.85 35.93
C GLU A 49 -4.31 -4.99 35.13
N PHE A 50 -4.86 -3.93 35.73
CA PHE A 50 -5.75 -3.00 35.04
C PHE A 50 -5.04 -2.32 33.87
N LEU A 51 -3.84 -1.78 34.11
CA LEU A 51 -3.03 -1.15 33.05
C LEU A 51 -2.68 -2.14 31.94
N SER A 52 -2.27 -3.37 32.29
CA SER A 52 -1.93 -4.42 31.34
C SER A 52 -3.13 -4.84 30.46
N ARG A 53 -4.33 -4.94 31.03
CA ARG A 53 -5.57 -5.18 30.27
C ARG A 53 -5.93 -3.99 29.38
N HIS A 54 -5.80 -2.77 29.88
CA HIS A 54 -6.12 -1.56 29.13
C HIS A 54 -5.17 -1.38 27.92
N ALA A 55 -3.86 -1.53 28.13
CA ALA A 55 -2.86 -1.42 27.07
C ALA A 55 -3.11 -2.40 25.90
N ARG A 56 -3.37 -3.67 26.21
CA ARG A 56 -3.69 -4.68 25.18
C ARG A 56 -4.99 -4.37 24.43
N ARG A 57 -6.01 -3.88 25.13
CA ARG A 57 -7.29 -3.52 24.50
C ARG A 57 -7.13 -2.36 23.52
N VAL A 58 -6.37 -1.33 23.88
CA VAL A 58 -6.08 -0.18 23.01
C VAL A 58 -5.19 -0.59 21.83
N ALA A 59 -4.23 -1.47 22.05
CA ALA A 59 -3.29 -1.91 21.00
C ALA A 59 -3.92 -2.84 19.95
N ALA A 60 -4.83 -3.76 20.37
CA ALA A 60 -5.27 -4.87 19.53
C ALA A 60 -6.78 -5.17 19.56
N GLY A 61 -7.55 -4.57 20.47
CA GLY A 61 -8.92 -5.02 20.79
C GLY A 61 -10.06 -4.14 20.27
N ASP A 62 -9.76 -3.03 19.59
CA ASP A 62 -10.76 -2.06 19.11
C ASP A 62 -10.60 -1.84 17.59
N PRO A 63 -11.69 -1.60 16.83
CA PRO A 63 -11.63 -1.15 15.43
C PRO A 63 -10.72 0.06 15.16
N ARG A 64 -10.50 0.92 16.16
CA ARG A 64 -9.58 2.07 16.11
C ARG A 64 -8.21 1.77 16.73
N SER A 65 -7.98 0.52 17.12
CA SER A 65 -6.68 0.09 17.61
C SER A 65 -5.63 0.30 16.53
N LEU A 66 -4.42 0.60 16.96
CA LEU A 66 -3.31 0.86 16.06
C LEU A 66 -3.10 -0.33 15.09
N LEU A 67 -3.21 -1.57 15.59
CA LEU A 67 -3.08 -2.75 14.73
C LEU A 67 -4.20 -2.85 13.68
N THR A 68 -5.44 -2.51 14.02
CA THR A 68 -6.54 -2.53 13.05
C THR A 68 -6.37 -1.46 11.97
N VAL A 69 -5.95 -0.26 12.34
CA VAL A 69 -5.71 0.83 11.38
C VAL A 69 -4.55 0.48 10.45
N LEU A 70 -3.48 -0.13 10.96
CA LEU A 70 -2.35 -0.58 10.14
C LEU A 70 -2.77 -1.69 9.17
N ALA A 71 -3.60 -2.65 9.61
CA ALA A 71 -4.14 -3.69 8.74
C ALA A 71 -5.03 -3.10 7.62
N GLN A 72 -5.83 -2.07 7.92
CA GLN A 72 -6.62 -1.37 6.89
C GLN A 72 -5.73 -0.61 5.89
N ALA A 73 -4.64 -0.01 6.37
CA ALA A 73 -3.68 0.66 5.49
C ALA A 73 -3.01 -0.32 4.52
N GLU A 74 -2.66 -1.53 4.97
CA GLU A 74 -2.13 -2.60 4.09
C GLU A 74 -3.09 -2.93 2.95
N VAL A 75 -4.39 -3.12 3.24
CA VAL A 75 -5.42 -3.39 2.23
C VAL A 75 -5.56 -2.24 1.22
N VAL A 76 -5.48 -0.99 1.69
CA VAL A 76 -5.53 0.17 0.79
C VAL A 76 -4.29 0.21 -0.13
N LEU A 77 -3.11 -0.11 0.40
CA LEU A 77 -1.88 -0.18 -0.40
C LEU A 77 -1.98 -1.27 -1.47
N ASP A 78 -2.58 -2.42 -1.18
CA ASP A 78 -2.84 -3.49 -2.17
C ASP A 78 -3.74 -3.00 -3.31
N HIS A 79 -4.81 -2.28 -2.99
CA HIS A 79 -5.72 -1.73 -4.01
C HIS A 79 -5.05 -0.67 -4.88
N ILE A 80 -4.23 0.20 -4.30
CA ILE A 80 -3.49 1.21 -5.07
C ILE A 80 -2.47 0.51 -5.99
N GLU A 81 -1.74 -0.49 -5.50
CA GLU A 81 -0.80 -1.26 -6.30
C GLU A 81 -1.46 -1.90 -7.51
N LEU A 82 -2.62 -2.54 -7.30
CA LEU A 82 -3.40 -3.15 -8.37
C LEU A 82 -3.85 -2.10 -9.40
N ALA A 83 -4.43 -0.99 -8.95
CA ALA A 83 -4.90 0.07 -9.83
C ALA A 83 -3.78 0.70 -10.67
N VAL A 84 -2.59 0.88 -10.09
CA VAL A 84 -1.41 1.39 -10.80
C VAL A 84 -0.94 0.41 -11.87
N ARG A 85 -0.90 -0.89 -11.55
CA ARG A 85 -0.53 -1.95 -12.51
C ARG A 85 -1.52 -2.03 -13.66
N ASP A 86 -2.81 -2.00 -13.36
CA ASP A 86 -3.87 -2.04 -14.37
C ASP A 86 -3.82 -0.80 -15.28
N GLY A 87 -3.58 0.38 -14.70
CA GLY A 87 -3.35 1.61 -15.43
C GLY A 87 -2.17 1.52 -16.39
N MET A 88 -1.01 1.06 -15.90
CA MET A 88 0.19 0.86 -16.72
C MET A 88 -0.06 -0.12 -17.89
N ALA A 89 -0.74 -1.23 -17.63
CA ALA A 89 -1.05 -2.22 -18.66
C ALA A 89 -1.97 -1.64 -19.75
N ALA A 90 -2.99 -0.88 -19.36
CA ALA A 90 -3.90 -0.21 -20.29
C ALA A 90 -3.19 0.82 -21.18
N TYR A 91 -2.22 1.56 -20.64
CA TYR A 91 -1.39 2.48 -21.43
C TYR A 91 -0.50 1.73 -22.43
N GLN A 92 0.19 0.66 -22.01
CA GLN A 92 1.05 -0.13 -22.90
C GLN A 92 0.28 -0.80 -24.04
N ASP A 93 -0.96 -1.24 -23.79
CA ASP A 93 -1.84 -1.77 -24.84
C ASP A 93 -2.28 -0.68 -25.82
N THR A 94 -2.55 0.52 -25.33
CA THR A 94 -2.95 1.67 -26.16
C THR A 94 -1.80 2.10 -27.06
N ASP A 95 -0.59 2.25 -26.52
CA ASP A 95 0.61 2.61 -27.28
C ASP A 95 0.92 1.58 -28.37
N ARG A 96 0.82 0.28 -28.06
CA ARG A 96 1.02 -0.80 -29.05
C ARG A 96 0.02 -0.74 -30.19
N ARG A 97 -1.25 -0.41 -29.93
CA ARG A 97 -2.28 -0.26 -30.97
C ARG A 97 -1.98 0.93 -31.88
N VAL A 98 -1.67 2.08 -31.29
CA VAL A 98 -1.32 3.29 -32.06
C VAL A 98 -0.08 3.03 -32.93
N GLU A 99 0.94 2.35 -32.41
CA GLU A 99 2.13 2.02 -33.19
C GLU A 99 1.84 1.07 -34.36
N GLN A 100 0.97 0.08 -34.15
CA GLN A 100 0.54 -0.85 -35.19
C GLN A 100 -0.26 -0.15 -36.30
N ASP A 101 -1.16 0.77 -35.93
CA ASP A 101 -1.96 1.54 -36.89
C ASP A 101 -1.06 2.45 -37.76
N ILE A 102 -0.09 3.14 -37.14
CA ILE A 102 0.88 3.98 -37.87
C ILE A 102 1.72 3.14 -38.83
N ARG A 103 2.23 1.98 -38.41
CA ARG A 103 2.99 1.07 -39.30
C ARG A 103 2.12 0.50 -40.42
N GLY A 104 0.84 0.23 -40.15
CA GLY A 104 -0.12 -0.24 -41.15
C GLY A 104 -0.37 0.80 -42.24
N ALA A 105 -0.61 2.06 -41.83
CA ALA A 105 -0.79 3.18 -42.74
C ALA A 105 0.46 3.44 -43.60
N ALA A 106 1.66 3.41 -43.00
CA ALA A 106 2.91 3.65 -43.71
C ALA A 106 3.25 2.60 -44.79
N ARG A 107 2.64 1.41 -44.76
CA ARG A 107 2.83 0.36 -45.78
C ARG A 107 1.86 0.45 -46.95
N HIS A 108 0.79 1.23 -46.82
CA HIS A 108 -0.27 1.31 -47.83
C HIS A 108 -0.05 2.45 -48.84
N ASP A 109 0.89 3.36 -48.54
CA ASP A 109 1.25 4.55 -49.34
C ASP A 109 2.63 4.44 -50.05
N GLY A 110 3.22 3.23 -50.12
CA GLY A 110 4.53 2.96 -50.72
C GLY A 110 4.50 2.09 -51.97
#